data_AF-A0A401KCK2-F1
#
_entry.id   AF-A0A401KCK2-F1
#
_cell.length_a   1.000
_cell.length_b   1.000
_cell.length_c   1.000
_cell.angle_alpha   90.00
_cell.angle_beta   90.00
_cell.angle_gamma   90.00
#
_symmetry.space_group_name_H-M   'P 1'
#
loop_
_entity.id
_entity.type
_entity.pdbx_description
1 polymer ?
#
loop_
_entity_poly.entity_id
_entity_poly.type
_entity_poly.pdbx_seq_one_letter_code
_entity_poly.pdbx_strand_id
1 'polypeptide(L)'
;MRAVLVPFDGARYLAVDQVALARTVAALLPLIPVANDSDSYCLEQTLRPLLERAVNYQVNAPVSSRSEVIGTQYFHERREGTLPEIFTLEFHAALSRFLVRVMSMPLEEPELQTIDGKTWALMEMEEPGDWPDKVKYE
;
A
#
# COMPACT_ATOMS: atom_id res chain seq x y z
N MET A 1 -12.16 -6.60 -13.32
CA MET A 1 -11.14 -5.53 -13.43
C MET A 1 -11.58 -4.52 -14.47
N ARG A 2 -11.36 -3.23 -14.18
CA ARG A 2 -11.73 -2.11 -15.05
C ARG A 2 -10.52 -1.20 -15.29
N ALA A 3 -10.21 -0.93 -16.55
CA ALA A 3 -9.19 0.06 -16.89
C ALA A 3 -9.74 1.49 -16.75
N VAL A 4 -9.01 2.36 -16.07
CA VAL A 4 -9.35 3.77 -15.85
C VAL A 4 -8.15 4.66 -16.10
N LEU A 5 -8.37 5.81 -16.72
CA LEU A 5 -7.35 6.85 -16.82
C LEU A 5 -7.34 7.65 -15.51
N VAL A 6 -6.17 7.71 -14.88
CA VAL A 6 -5.96 8.44 -13.61
C VAL A 6 -4.80 9.43 -13.75
N PRO A 7 -4.82 10.56 -13.03
CA PRO A 7 -3.70 11.50 -13.09
C PRO A 7 -2.41 10.83 -12.58
N PHE A 8 -1.27 11.17 -13.17
CA PHE A 8 0.02 10.58 -12.88
C PHE A 8 1.06 11.65 -12.57
N ASP A 9 1.78 11.53 -11.46
CA ASP A 9 2.76 12.54 -11.01
C ASP A 9 4.19 12.32 -11.54
N GLY A 10 4.38 11.30 -12.40
CA GLY A 10 5.70 10.89 -12.89
C GLY A 10 6.26 9.67 -12.16
N ALA A 11 5.74 9.34 -10.98
CA ALA A 11 6.16 8.18 -10.19
C ALA A 11 4.99 7.32 -9.69
N ARG A 12 3.81 7.91 -9.45
CA ARG A 12 2.66 7.28 -8.83
C ARG A 12 1.37 7.67 -9.53
N TYR A 13 0.40 6.76 -9.48
CA TYR A 13 -0.97 7.10 -9.80
C TYR A 13 -1.55 7.98 -8.67
N LEU A 14 -2.29 9.03 -9.03
CA LEU A 14 -2.99 9.89 -8.06
C LEU A 14 -4.39 9.36 -7.73
N ALA A 15 -4.56 8.05 -7.78
CA ALA A 15 -5.75 7.29 -7.40
C ALA A 15 -5.32 5.96 -6.78
N VAL A 16 -6.16 5.38 -5.94
CA VAL A 16 -5.88 4.12 -5.23
C VAL A 16 -6.89 3.06 -5.67
N ASP A 17 -6.41 1.87 -6.02
CA ASP A 17 -7.27 0.69 -6.17
C ASP A 17 -7.67 0.20 -4.78
N GLN A 18 -8.89 0.57 -4.36
CA GLN A 18 -9.35 0.29 -3.01
C GLN A 18 -9.61 -1.19 -2.77
N VAL A 19 -9.99 -1.95 -3.81
CA VAL A 19 -10.26 -3.39 -3.72
C VAL A 19 -8.95 -4.15 -3.56
N ALA A 20 -7.97 -3.88 -4.42
CA ALA A 20 -6.64 -4.47 -4.30
C ALA A 20 -5.96 -4.09 -2.98
N LEU A 21 -6.15 -2.85 -2.52
CA LEU A 21 -5.64 -2.39 -1.24
C LEU A 21 -6.27 -3.16 -0.07
N ALA A 22 -7.60 -3.25 -0.01
CA ALA A 22 -8.30 -3.99 1.05
C ALA A 22 -7.89 -5.46 1.10
N ARG A 23 -7.73 -6.10 -0.06
CA ARG A 23 -7.18 -7.47 -0.17
C ARG A 23 -5.78 -7.59 0.40
N THR A 24 -4.91 -6.62 0.10
CA THR A 24 -3.55 -6.58 0.65
C THR A 24 -3.56 -6.39 2.16
N VAL A 25 -4.50 -5.60 2.69
CA VAL A 25 -4.68 -5.46 4.14
C VAL A 25 -5.10 -6.77 4.79
N ALA A 26 -6.00 -7.55 4.18
CA ALA A 26 -6.42 -8.84 4.73
C ALA A 26 -5.24 -9.81 4.94
N ALA A 27 -4.19 -9.72 4.10
CA ALA A 27 -2.96 -10.49 4.25
C ALA A 27 -1.99 -9.91 5.29
N LEU A 28 -1.93 -8.59 5.44
CA LEU A 28 -1.03 -7.92 6.39
C LEU A 28 -1.55 -7.95 7.83
N LEU A 29 -2.86 -7.75 8.03
CA LEU A 29 -3.49 -7.61 9.34
C LEU A 29 -3.13 -8.72 10.35
N PRO A 30 -3.15 -10.02 10.00
CA PRO A 30 -2.79 -11.09 10.94
C PRO A 30 -1.29 -11.16 11.25
N LEU A 31 -0.43 -10.48 10.47
CA LEU A 31 1.02 -10.48 10.61
C LEU A 31 1.54 -9.30 11.44
N ILE A 32 0.67 -8.34 11.79
CA ILE A 32 1.08 -7.18 12.58
C ILE A 32 1.47 -7.67 13.98
N PRO A 33 2.72 -7.45 14.40
CA PRO A 33 3.13 -7.84 15.74
C PRO A 33 2.37 -7.01 16.77
N VAL A 34 2.08 -7.63 17.91
CA VAL A 34 1.47 -6.93 19.04
C VAL A 34 2.43 -5.83 19.50
N ALA A 35 1.97 -4.59 19.53
CA ALA A 35 2.79 -3.48 20.00
C ALA A 35 3.18 -3.68 21.47
N ASN A 36 4.46 -3.48 21.77
CA ASN A 36 4.94 -3.31 23.14
C ASN A 36 4.62 -1.90 23.64
N ASP A 37 4.81 -1.66 24.94
CA ASP A 37 4.37 -0.44 25.66
C ASP A 37 4.85 0.90 25.05
N SER A 38 5.83 0.89 24.13
CA SER A 38 6.39 2.10 23.53
C SER A 38 5.99 2.39 22.08
N ASP A 39 5.26 1.48 21.39
CA ASP A 39 4.91 1.55 19.94
C ASP A 39 5.92 2.32 19.08
N SER A 40 7.21 1.97 19.22
CA SER A 40 8.33 2.78 18.70
C SER A 40 8.35 2.87 17.16
N TYR A 41 7.57 2.01 16.50
CA TYR A 41 7.43 1.94 15.06
C TYR A 41 6.07 2.49 14.57
N CYS A 42 5.26 3.07 15.46
CA CYS A 42 3.95 3.65 15.14
C CYS A 42 2.97 2.66 14.48
N LEU A 43 2.98 1.39 14.91
CA LEU A 43 2.08 0.36 14.42
C LEU A 43 0.64 0.65 14.83
N GLU A 44 0.40 1.04 16.08
CA GLU A 44 -0.94 1.31 16.60
C GLU A 44 -1.39 2.73 16.27
N GLN A 45 -0.47 3.71 16.34
CA GLN A 45 -0.82 5.10 16.10
C GLN A 45 -1.01 5.45 14.62
N THR A 46 -0.32 4.74 13.73
CA THR A 46 -0.27 5.09 12.30
C THR A 46 -0.72 3.93 11.40
N LEU A 47 -0.06 2.77 11.49
CA LEU A 47 -0.32 1.66 10.56
C LEU A 47 -1.74 1.13 10.72
N ARG A 48 -2.15 0.76 11.94
CA ARG A 48 -3.46 0.14 12.20
C ARG A 48 -4.64 1.02 11.77
N PRO A 49 -4.71 2.32 12.12
CA PRO A 49 -5.78 3.20 11.64
C PRO A 49 -5.85 3.29 10.10
N LEU A 50 -4.70 3.29 9.43
CA LEU A 50 -4.65 3.31 7.97
C LEU A 50 -5.18 1.99 7.36
N LEU A 51 -4.86 0.85 7.98
CA LEU A 51 -5.37 -0.46 7.58
C LEU A 51 -6.89 -0.55 7.76
N GLU A 52 -7.41 -0.06 8.88
CA GLU A 52 -8.86 0.02 9.13
C GLU A 52 -9.56 0.86 8.07
N ARG A 53 -9.02 2.03 7.73
CA ARG A 53 -9.54 2.87 6.64
C ARG A 53 -9.48 2.14 5.30
N ALA A 54 -8.41 1.41 5.01
CA ALA A 54 -8.25 0.67 3.77
C ALA A 54 -9.28 -0.46 3.63
N VAL A 55 -9.53 -1.23 4.68
CA VAL A 55 -10.58 -2.28 4.69
C VAL A 55 -11.97 -1.71 4.45
N ASN A 56 -12.23 -0.50 4.94
CA ASN A 56 -13.51 0.19 4.77
C ASN A 56 -13.60 1.00 3.47
N TYR A 57 -12.63 0.87 2.54
CA TYR A 57 -12.59 1.63 1.29
C TYR A 57 -12.55 3.17 1.48
N GLN A 58 -11.87 3.63 2.54
CA GLN A 58 -11.78 5.05 2.93
C GLN A 58 -10.41 5.69 2.61
N VAL A 59 -9.59 5.02 1.81
CA VAL A 59 -8.32 5.54 1.30
C VAL A 59 -8.55 5.99 -0.14
N ASN A 60 -8.87 7.26 -0.32
CA ASN A 60 -9.24 7.84 -1.62
C ASN A 60 -8.04 8.43 -2.38
N ALA A 61 -6.93 8.66 -1.70
CA ALA A 61 -5.71 9.25 -2.25
C ALA A 61 -4.50 8.46 -1.76
N PRO A 62 -3.44 8.36 -2.58
CA PRO A 62 -2.21 7.68 -2.20
C PRO A 62 -1.51 8.41 -1.06
N VAL A 63 -0.86 7.65 -0.19
CA VAL A 63 -0.03 8.19 0.89
C VAL A 63 1.25 8.78 0.30
N SER A 64 1.70 9.94 0.79
CA SER A 64 2.85 10.63 0.19
C SER A 64 4.19 9.97 0.51
N SER A 65 4.31 9.29 1.63
CA SER A 65 5.58 8.71 2.11
C SER A 65 5.37 7.44 2.93
N ARG A 66 6.43 6.62 3.03
CA ARG A 66 6.42 5.41 3.86
C ARG A 66 6.38 5.72 5.37
N SER A 67 6.91 6.88 5.77
CA SER A 67 6.89 7.36 7.15
C SER A 67 5.49 7.71 7.67
N GLU A 68 4.56 8.01 6.77
CA GLU A 68 3.14 8.19 7.10
C GLU A 68 2.40 6.87 7.27
N VAL A 69 3.05 5.74 7.00
CA VAL A 69 2.48 4.40 7.15
C VAL A 69 3.04 3.69 8.37
N ILE A 70 4.35 3.80 8.59
CA ILE A 70 5.07 3.18 9.71
C ILE A 70 6.25 4.10 10.09
N GLY A 71 6.61 4.13 11.38
CA GLY A 71 7.64 4.99 11.92
C GLY A 71 8.99 4.84 11.19
N THR A 72 9.72 5.95 11.02
CA THR A 72 11.01 5.97 10.32
C THR A 72 12.06 5.05 10.95
N GLN A 73 12.00 4.86 12.28
CA GLN A 73 12.87 3.97 13.03
C GLN A 73 12.85 2.53 12.49
N TYR A 74 11.66 2.06 12.07
CA TYR A 74 11.52 0.73 11.49
C TYR A 74 12.39 0.55 10.23
N PHE A 75 12.38 1.53 9.33
CA PHE A 75 13.16 1.46 8.09
C PHE A 75 14.65 1.57 8.34
N HIS A 76 15.04 2.38 9.33
CA HIS A 76 16.43 2.50 9.74
C HIS A 76 16.95 1.16 10.27
N GLU A 77 16.30 0.60 11.29
CA GLU A 77 16.72 -0.66 11.91
C GLU A 77 16.63 -1.85 10.94
N ARG A 78 15.67 -1.86 10.02
CA ARG A 78 15.60 -2.91 8.97
C ARG A 78 16.84 -2.88 8.09
N ARG A 79 17.32 -1.69 7.75
CA ARG A 79 18.51 -1.50 6.90
C ARG A 79 19.79 -1.89 7.64
N GLU A 80 19.86 -1.59 8.92
CA GLU A 80 21.01 -1.95 9.78
C GLU A 80 20.98 -3.42 10.24
N GLY A 81 19.88 -4.14 10.00
CA GLY A 81 19.72 -5.54 10.42
C GLY A 81 19.51 -5.69 11.93
N THR A 82 19.00 -4.65 12.59
CA THR A 82 18.84 -4.58 14.06
C THR A 82 17.38 -4.65 14.51
N LEU A 83 16.45 -4.97 13.59
CA LEU A 83 15.03 -5.09 13.95
C LEU A 83 14.78 -6.23 14.95
N PRO A 84 13.85 -6.06 15.89
CA PRO A 84 13.43 -7.13 16.79
C PRO A 84 12.87 -8.34 16.03
N GLU A 85 13.08 -9.54 16.56
CA GLU A 85 12.65 -10.82 15.95
C GLU A 85 11.13 -10.95 15.75
N ILE A 86 10.33 -10.12 16.43
CA ILE A 86 8.87 -10.07 16.26
C ILE A 86 8.46 -9.66 14.83
N PHE A 87 9.35 -9.01 14.08
CA PHE A 87 9.12 -8.65 12.68
C PHE A 87 9.60 -9.77 11.76
N THR A 88 8.66 -10.62 11.37
CA THR A 88 8.96 -11.77 10.51
C THR A 88 9.23 -11.35 9.06
N LEU A 89 9.89 -12.23 8.30
CA LEU A 89 10.07 -12.05 6.85
C LEU A 89 8.71 -11.90 6.13
N GLU A 90 7.70 -12.63 6.59
CA GLU A 90 6.34 -12.57 6.05
C GLU A 90 5.71 -11.18 6.28
N PHE A 91 5.86 -10.62 7.49
CA PHE A 91 5.42 -9.25 7.76
C PHE A 91 6.12 -8.25 6.84
N HIS A 92 7.44 -8.37 6.65
CA HIS A 92 8.19 -7.49 5.76
C HIS A 92 7.70 -7.54 4.31
N ALA A 93 7.41 -8.74 3.81
CA ALA A 93 6.89 -8.94 2.47
C ALA A 93 5.48 -8.34 2.33
N ALA A 94 4.59 -8.65 3.26
CA ALA A 94 3.22 -8.13 3.29
C ALA A 94 3.17 -6.60 3.41
N LEU A 95 4.00 -6.02 4.29
CA LEU A 95 4.12 -4.57 4.44
C LEU A 95 4.64 -3.91 3.16
N SER A 96 5.62 -4.53 2.48
CA SER A 96 6.16 -3.97 1.23
C SER A 96 5.09 -3.94 0.13
N ARG A 97 4.27 -4.98 0.02
CA ARG A 97 3.11 -5.02 -0.90
C ARG A 97 2.09 -3.95 -0.54
N PHE A 98 1.77 -3.82 0.76
CA PHE A 98 0.86 -2.79 1.25
C PHE A 98 1.35 -1.38 0.90
N LEU A 99 2.64 -1.09 1.14
CA LEU A 99 3.25 0.20 0.82
C LEU A 99 3.14 0.54 -0.68
N VAL A 100 3.39 -0.43 -1.56
CA VAL A 100 3.25 -0.24 -3.02
C VAL A 100 1.82 0.15 -3.38
N ARG A 101 0.83 -0.55 -2.83
CA ARG A 101 -0.59 -0.31 -3.12
C ARG A 101 -1.11 1.00 -2.52
N VAL A 102 -0.81 1.26 -1.25
CA VAL A 102 -1.32 2.43 -0.53
C VAL A 102 -0.67 3.73 -1.02
N MET A 103 0.56 3.66 -1.54
CA MET A 103 1.24 4.77 -2.21
C MET A 103 0.93 4.83 -3.72
N SER A 104 0.16 3.86 -4.24
CA SER A 104 -0.19 3.71 -5.64
C SER A 104 1.00 3.79 -6.61
N MET A 105 2.06 3.04 -6.29
CA MET A 105 3.23 2.90 -7.16
C MET A 105 2.93 1.89 -8.29
N PRO A 106 3.31 2.17 -9.54
CA PRO A 106 3.21 1.22 -10.64
C PRO A 106 4.01 -0.05 -10.35
N LEU A 107 3.39 -1.20 -10.58
CA LEU A 107 4.06 -2.52 -10.54
C LEU A 107 4.76 -2.85 -11.86
N GLU A 108 4.23 -2.31 -12.95
CA GLU A 108 4.73 -2.44 -14.33
C GLU A 108 4.98 -1.05 -14.90
N GLU A 109 5.59 -0.97 -16.08
CA GLU A 109 5.71 0.29 -16.80
C GLU A 109 4.30 0.83 -17.14
N PRO A 110 3.92 2.03 -16.65
CA PRO A 110 2.57 2.53 -16.83
C PRO A 110 2.36 2.98 -18.28
N GLU A 111 1.20 2.68 -18.84
CA GLU A 111 0.79 3.23 -20.14
C GLU A 111 0.36 4.70 -19.95
N LEU A 112 1.15 5.63 -20.49
CA LEU A 112 0.96 7.07 -20.28
C LEU A 112 0.26 7.73 -21.46
N GLN A 113 -0.60 8.71 -21.16
CA GLN A 113 -1.24 9.59 -22.12
C GLN A 113 -1.13 11.05 -21.68
N THR A 114 -0.92 11.96 -22.63
CA THR A 114 -0.95 13.39 -22.37
C THR A 114 -2.27 13.97 -22.86
N ILE A 115 -3.04 14.56 -21.95
CA ILE A 115 -4.35 15.16 -22.22
C ILE A 115 -4.34 16.57 -21.62
N ASP A 116 -4.60 17.58 -22.43
CA ASP A 116 -4.58 19.00 -22.04
C ASP A 116 -3.30 19.44 -21.29
N GLY A 117 -2.14 18.90 -21.72
CA GLY A 117 -0.84 19.21 -21.12
C GLY A 117 -0.59 18.54 -19.75
N LYS A 118 -1.47 17.64 -19.31
CA LYS A 118 -1.29 16.84 -18.08
C LYS A 118 -1.02 15.38 -18.41
N THR A 119 -0.22 14.72 -17.58
CA THR A 119 0.06 13.29 -17.70
C THR A 119 -0.99 12.47 -16.98
N TRP A 120 -1.57 11.53 -17.71
CA TRP A 120 -2.50 10.51 -17.23
C TRP A 120 -1.87 9.14 -17.46
N ALA A 121 -2.21 8.17 -16.61
CA ALA A 121 -1.79 6.80 -16.78
C ALA A 121 -3.00 5.88 -16.78
N LEU A 122 -2.97 4.85 -17.61
CA LEU A 122 -3.96 3.78 -17.56
C LEU A 122 -3.67 2.91 -16.34
N MET A 123 -4.68 2.76 -15.49
CA MET A 123 -4.62 1.96 -14.27
C MET A 123 -5.76 0.94 -14.31
N GLU A 124 -5.42 -0.33 -14.09
CA GLU A 124 -6.41 -1.38 -13.90
C GLU A 124 -6.83 -1.41 -12.44
N MET A 125 -8.12 -1.24 -12.18
CA MET A 125 -8.71 -1.33 -10.85
C MET A 125 -9.49 -2.65 -10.70
N GLU A 126 -9.27 -3.31 -9.57
CA GLU A 126 -10.06 -4.46 -9.13
C GLU A 126 -11.50 -4.03 -8.73
N GLU A 127 -12.46 -4.90 -8.98
CA GLU A 127 -13.87 -4.75 -8.59
C GLU A 127 -14.25 -5.77 -7.52
N PRO A 128 -15.26 -5.48 -6.66
CA PRO A 128 -15.78 -6.47 -5.71
C PRO A 128 -16.23 -7.74 -6.45
N GLY A 129 -15.62 -8.89 -6.10
CA GLY A 129 -15.87 -10.17 -6.77
C GLY A 129 -14.85 -10.55 -7.85
N ASP A 130 -13.85 -9.71 -8.14
CA ASP A 130 -12.69 -10.13 -8.95
C ASP A 130 -11.83 -11.17 -8.22
N TRP A 131 -11.78 -11.15 -6.90
CA TRP A 131 -11.03 -12.14 -6.13
C TRP A 131 -11.85 -13.43 -5.91
N PRO A 132 -11.24 -14.63 -6.05
CA PRO A 132 -9.83 -14.88 -6.40
C PRO A 132 -9.54 -14.96 -7.91
N ASP A 133 -10.57 -15.01 -8.77
CA ASP A 133 -10.45 -15.51 -10.14
C ASP A 133 -9.90 -14.53 -11.19
N LYS A 134 -9.90 -13.23 -10.92
CA LYS A 134 -9.59 -12.15 -11.89
C LYS A 134 -8.52 -11.18 -11.38
N VAL A 135 -7.68 -11.65 -10.47
CA VAL A 135 -6.57 -10.88 -9.91
C VAL A 135 -5.39 -10.87 -10.88
N LYS A 136 -4.89 -9.68 -11.24
CA LYS A 136 -3.69 -9.56 -12.09
C LYS A 136 -2.36 -9.80 -11.35
N TYR A 137 -2.30 -9.45 -10.06
CA TYR A 137 -1.07 -9.53 -9.27
C TYR A 137 -1.33 -10.17 -7.90
N GLU A 138 -0.54 -11.21 -7.57
CA GLU A 138 -0.52 -11.93 -6.27
C GLU A 138 0.61 -11.46 -5.33
#